data_AF-A0A839GVM5-F1
#
_entry.id   AF-A0A839GVM5-F1
#
_cell.length_a   1.000
_cell.length_b   1.000
_cell.length_c   1.000
_cell.angle_alpha   90.00
_cell.angle_beta   90.00
_cell.angle_gamma   90.00
#
_symmetry.space_group_name_H-M   'P 1'
#
loop_
_entity.id
_entity.type
_entity.pdbx_description
1 polymer ?
#
loop_
_entity_poly.entity_id
_entity_poly.type
_entity_poly.pdbx_seq_one_letter_code
_entity_poly.pdbx_strand_id
1 'polypeptide(L)'
;MQTGLEWYAAWKSIDGRGVVDNGFALETLIKGLLVPHRLLQYVRHYIFHELDKGELIKKGAKYHQFYGIQYALQETLMSVRPFGDGRIGVIWHTTRSGKSITMAIYTGILRQLPQLRNPTIVVQVDRFDLNRQLFEDFVAAKDLVGDVSIANTTDELRSLLSGEGGGVVFSTVQKFNLKDTATGRELEHPVLSSRDNIIVIADECHRTQYGLVQGFANNLRRALPQASFIGFTGTPVDSKDADTVAVFGDTPLMAHHHTPMT
;
A
#
# COMPACT_ATOMS: atom_id res chain seq x y z
N MET A 1 -21.41 14.24 18.76
CA MET A 1 -20.60 13.04 19.04
C MET A 1 -19.40 13.45 19.88
N GLN A 2 -19.23 12.85 21.05
CA GLN A 2 -18.05 13.07 21.88
C GLN A 2 -17.11 11.87 21.63
N THR A 3 -15.93 12.13 21.07
CA THR A 3 -14.93 11.08 20.82
C THR A 3 -14.36 10.60 22.15
N GLY A 4 -14.47 9.30 22.45
CA GLY A 4 -13.93 8.71 23.66
C GLY A 4 -12.40 8.78 23.73
N LEU A 5 -11.86 8.78 24.96
CA LEU A 5 -10.42 8.87 25.24
C LEU A 5 -9.60 7.76 24.57
N GLU A 6 -10.23 6.61 24.31
CA GLU A 6 -9.63 5.44 23.64
C GLU A 6 -9.19 5.70 22.20
N TRP A 7 -9.71 6.75 21.56
CA TRP A 7 -9.35 7.14 20.20
C TRP A 7 -8.22 8.17 20.14
N TYR A 8 -7.78 8.69 21.29
CA TYR A 8 -6.65 9.62 21.35
C TYR A 8 -5.33 8.84 21.28
N ALA A 9 -4.48 9.22 20.32
CA ALA A 9 -3.15 8.63 20.16
C ALA A 9 -2.08 9.69 20.41
N ALA A 10 -1.12 9.37 21.27
CA ALA A 10 0.05 10.22 21.49
C ALA A 10 0.92 10.26 20.22
N TRP A 11 1.44 11.44 19.90
CA TRP A 11 2.49 11.60 18.89
C TRP A 11 3.85 11.29 19.53
N LYS A 12 4.47 10.18 19.13
CA LYS A 12 5.64 9.63 19.83
C LYS A 12 6.97 9.75 19.08
N SER A 13 7.06 10.52 17.99
CA SER A 13 8.31 10.63 17.23
C SER A 13 8.51 12.01 16.62
N ILE A 14 9.75 12.49 16.55
CA ILE A 14 10.10 13.77 15.91
C ILE A 14 10.47 13.57 14.43
N ASP A 15 11.01 12.41 14.07
CA ASP A 15 11.62 12.12 12.77
C ASP A 15 11.22 10.75 12.18
N GLY A 16 10.36 10.00 12.88
CA GLY A 16 9.96 8.64 12.50
C GLY A 16 10.97 7.56 12.85
N ARG A 17 12.15 7.91 13.37
CA ARG A 17 13.23 6.99 13.71
C ARG A 17 13.26 6.69 15.22
N GLY A 18 13.20 7.73 16.04
CA GLY A 18 13.13 7.58 17.49
C GLY A 18 11.70 7.52 18.01
N VAL A 19 11.42 6.67 19.01
CA VAL A 19 10.19 6.75 19.81
C VAL A 19 10.53 7.46 21.13
N VAL A 20 9.75 8.47 21.49
CA VAL A 20 9.90 9.24 22.72
C VAL A 20 8.84 8.80 23.73
N ASP A 21 9.27 8.29 24.88
CA ASP A 21 8.39 7.88 25.97
C ASP A 21 8.20 9.00 27.01
N ASN A 22 6.94 9.17 27.45
CA ASN A 22 6.30 9.90 28.56
C ASN A 22 6.96 11.08 29.32
N GLY A 23 8.18 11.54 29.01
CA GLY A 23 8.82 12.72 29.60
C GLY A 23 8.77 13.99 28.74
N PHE A 24 8.59 13.85 27.42
CA PHE A 24 8.67 14.96 26.45
C PHE A 24 7.51 14.96 25.44
N ALA A 25 6.31 14.54 25.84
CA ALA A 25 5.18 14.36 24.92
C ALA A 25 4.79 15.64 24.17
N LEU A 26 4.76 16.79 24.86
CA LEU A 26 4.44 18.08 24.23
C LEU A 26 5.54 18.53 23.26
N GLU A 27 6.80 18.43 23.67
CA GLU A 27 7.94 18.76 22.81
C GLU A 27 7.98 17.86 21.56
N THR A 28 7.69 16.57 21.74
CA THR A 28 7.61 15.58 20.65
C THR A 28 6.48 15.91 19.69
N LEU A 29 5.32 16.32 20.18
CA LEU A 29 4.21 16.79 19.33
C LEU A 29 4.59 18.05 18.56
N ILE A 30 5.19 19.04 19.24
CA ILE A 30 5.57 20.33 18.64
C ILE A 30 6.62 20.12 17.54
N LYS A 31 7.72 19.44 17.86
CA LYS A 31 8.84 19.21 16.93
C LYS A 31 8.53 18.13 15.90
N GLY A 32 7.62 17.21 16.20
CA GLY A 32 7.21 16.12 15.33
C GLY A 32 6.14 16.55 14.33
N LEU A 33 4.93 16.84 14.81
CA LEU A 33 3.76 17.11 13.96
C LEU A 33 3.56 18.61 13.66
N LEU A 34 3.74 19.49 14.66
CA LEU A 34 3.34 20.91 14.55
C LEU A 34 4.33 21.80 13.80
N VAL A 35 5.35 21.22 13.18
CA VAL A 35 6.21 21.97 12.24
C VAL A 35 5.38 22.32 11.00
N PRO A 36 5.40 23.58 10.49
CA PRO A 36 4.42 24.05 9.52
C PRO A 36 4.20 23.14 8.30
N HIS A 37 5.27 22.66 7.68
CA HIS A 37 5.15 21.79 6.50
C HIS A 37 4.50 20.43 6.82
N ARG A 38 4.82 19.81 7.97
CA ARG A 38 4.23 18.53 8.38
C ARG A 38 2.79 18.69 8.83
N LEU A 39 2.47 19.77 9.55
CA LEU A 39 1.10 20.04 9.96
C LEU A 39 0.20 20.22 8.74
N LEU A 40 0.65 20.98 7.73
CA LEU A 40 -0.10 21.17 6.49
C LEU A 40 -0.26 19.86 5.72
N GLN A 41 0.80 19.06 5.60
CA GLN A 41 0.71 17.73 5.00
C GLN A 41 -0.27 16.83 5.75
N TYR A 42 -0.20 16.81 7.08
CA TYR A 42 -1.04 15.99 7.94
C TYR A 42 -2.51 16.35 7.79
N VAL A 43 -2.86 17.64 7.91
CA VAL A 43 -4.24 18.11 7.76
C VAL A 43 -4.78 17.81 6.37
N ARG A 44 -3.95 17.94 5.33
CA ARG A 44 -4.36 17.73 3.94
C ARG A 44 -4.56 16.26 3.57
N HIS A 45 -3.70 15.36 4.05
CA HIS A 45 -3.63 13.99 3.52
C HIS A 45 -3.89 12.89 4.55
N TYR A 46 -3.70 13.17 5.84
CA TYR A 46 -3.70 12.15 6.90
C TYR A 46 -4.94 12.20 7.79
N ILE A 47 -5.91 13.04 7.41
CA ILE A 47 -7.23 13.11 8.01
C ILE A 47 -8.23 12.78 6.90
N PHE A 48 -9.07 11.77 7.12
CA PHE A 48 -10.04 11.31 6.13
C PHE A 48 -11.33 10.88 6.80
N HIS A 49 -12.36 10.71 5.99
CA HIS A 49 -13.66 10.25 6.43
C HIS A 49 -13.94 8.88 5.83
N GLU A 50 -14.54 8.01 6.64
CA GLU A 50 -15.09 6.74 6.21
C GLU A 50 -16.59 6.78 6.42
N LEU A 51 -17.34 6.20 5.49
CA LEU A 51 -18.76 5.95 5.67
C LEU A 51 -18.94 4.53 6.22
N ASP A 52 -19.19 4.42 7.53
CA ASP A 52 -19.48 3.14 8.19
C ASP A 52 -20.96 3.08 8.58
N LYS A 53 -21.70 2.13 8.00
CA LYS A 53 -23.15 1.93 8.25
C LYS A 53 -24.01 3.21 8.14
N GLY A 54 -23.62 4.13 7.25
CA GLY A 54 -24.33 5.39 7.03
C GLY A 54 -23.90 6.53 7.97
N GLU A 55 -22.97 6.27 8.90
CA GLU A 55 -22.36 7.31 9.74
C GLU A 55 -21.00 7.71 9.18
N LEU A 56 -20.77 9.02 9.08
CA LEU A 56 -19.49 9.58 8.65
C LEU A 56 -18.53 9.64 9.83
N ILE A 57 -17.49 8.81 9.80
CA ILE A 57 -16.47 8.72 10.84
C ILE A 57 -15.21 9.43 10.34
N LYS A 58 -14.74 10.43 11.10
CA LYS A 58 -13.46 11.09 10.85
C LYS A 58 -12.33 10.34 11.52
N LYS A 59 -11.28 9.97 10.77
CA LYS A 59 -10.07 9.31 11.28
C LYS A 59 -8.82 10.13 10.96
N GLY A 60 -7.82 9.99 11.82
CA GLY A 60 -6.49 10.59 11.66
C GLY A 60 -5.40 9.54 11.79
N ALA A 61 -4.37 9.65 10.95
CA ALA A 61 -3.24 8.71 10.97
C ALA A 61 -2.39 8.86 12.23
N LYS A 62 -1.96 7.75 12.82
CA LYS A 62 -1.00 7.74 13.92
C LYS A 62 0.40 8.13 13.43
N TYR A 63 1.28 8.55 14.34
CA TYR A 63 2.64 9.00 13.99
C TYR A 63 3.41 7.98 13.13
N HIS A 64 3.32 6.68 13.45
CA HIS A 64 4.00 5.63 12.70
C HIS A 64 3.43 5.46 11.28
N GLN A 65 2.11 5.66 11.10
CA GLN A 65 1.50 5.67 9.76
C GLN A 65 1.95 6.90 8.97
N PHE A 66 2.02 8.07 9.61
CA PHE A 66 2.51 9.30 8.97
C PHE A 66 3.93 9.12 8.43
N TYR A 67 4.88 8.74 9.29
CA TYR A 67 6.28 8.59 8.89
C TYR A 67 6.48 7.41 7.94
N GLY A 68 5.82 6.27 8.16
CA GLY A 68 5.92 5.11 7.25
C GLY A 68 5.48 5.48 5.82
N ILE A 69 4.40 6.26 5.69
CA ILE A 69 3.95 6.75 4.38
C ILE A 69 4.93 7.75 3.79
N GLN A 70 5.50 8.67 4.58
CA GLN A 70 6.49 9.61 4.07
C GLN A 70 7.73 8.89 3.50
N TYR A 71 8.24 7.87 4.20
CA TYR A 71 9.32 7.03 3.68
C TYR A 71 8.90 6.29 2.40
N ALA A 72 7.71 5.70 2.38
CA ALA A 72 7.18 5.03 1.19
C ALA A 72 7.02 5.95 -0.02
N LEU A 73 6.55 7.17 0.17
CA LEU A 73 6.43 8.15 -0.92
C LEU A 73 7.79 8.56 -1.47
N GLN A 74 8.80 8.74 -0.60
CA GLN A 74 10.16 9.04 -1.03
C GLN A 74 10.73 7.91 -1.88
N GLU A 75 10.67 6.67 -1.38
CA GLU A 75 11.15 5.51 -2.14
C GLU A 75 10.36 5.31 -3.43
N THR A 76 9.06 5.57 -3.43
CA THR A 76 8.26 5.49 -4.66
C THR A 76 8.81 6.40 -5.73
N LEU A 77 9.08 7.67 -5.42
CA LEU A 77 9.60 8.63 -6.38
C LEU A 77 11.00 8.28 -6.88
N MET A 78 11.78 7.52 -6.11
CA MET A 78 13.11 7.04 -6.52
C MET A 78 13.04 5.75 -7.34
N SER A 79 12.11 4.85 -7.00
CA SER A 79 12.03 3.51 -7.58
C SER A 79 11.12 3.41 -8.79
N VAL A 80 10.18 4.35 -9.00
CA VAL A 80 9.30 4.29 -10.17
C VAL A 80 10.07 4.41 -11.48
N ARG A 81 9.66 3.61 -12.45
CA ARG A 81 10.20 3.62 -13.81
C ARG A 81 9.78 4.90 -14.55
N PRO A 82 10.53 5.33 -15.57
CA PRO A 82 11.66 4.66 -16.22
C PRO A 82 13.02 4.83 -15.52
N PHE A 83 13.10 5.62 -14.44
CA PHE A 83 14.38 5.98 -13.83
C PHE A 83 14.81 5.03 -12.71
N GLY A 84 13.86 4.54 -11.91
CA GLY A 84 14.12 3.54 -10.89
C GLY A 84 14.00 2.10 -11.40
N ASP A 85 14.14 1.14 -10.50
CA ASP A 85 14.13 -0.30 -10.81
C ASP A 85 12.75 -0.97 -10.64
N GLY A 86 11.76 -0.22 -10.15
CA GLY A 86 10.40 -0.68 -9.83
C GLY A 86 10.27 -1.38 -8.48
N ARG A 87 11.28 -1.32 -7.60
CA ARG A 87 11.28 -1.95 -6.27
C ARG A 87 11.19 -0.88 -5.19
N ILE A 88 9.99 -0.63 -4.66
CA ILE A 88 9.73 0.49 -3.73
C ILE A 88 10.15 0.12 -2.29
N GLY A 89 10.00 -1.13 -1.90
CA GLY A 89 10.34 -1.63 -0.56
C GLY A 89 9.15 -2.31 0.12
N VAL A 90 9.31 -2.57 1.42
CA VAL A 90 8.28 -3.20 2.24
C VAL A 90 7.97 -2.36 3.47
N ILE A 91 6.68 -2.04 3.66
CA ILE A 91 6.20 -1.45 4.91
C ILE A 91 5.78 -2.56 5.87
N TRP A 92 6.45 -2.63 7.02
CA TRP A 92 6.02 -3.51 8.11
C TRP A 92 5.14 -2.75 9.09
N HIS A 93 3.98 -3.35 9.34
CA HIS A 93 3.02 -2.96 10.35
C HIS A 93 2.91 -4.07 11.38
N THR A 94 2.69 -3.76 12.65
CA THR A 94 2.19 -4.78 13.59
C THR A 94 0.75 -5.13 13.21
N THR A 95 0.33 -6.39 13.43
CA THR A 95 -1.04 -6.84 13.15
C THR A 95 -2.06 -5.95 13.88
N ARG A 96 -3.18 -5.60 13.23
CA ARG A 96 -4.19 -4.64 13.71
C ARG A 96 -3.72 -3.19 13.93
N SER A 97 -2.54 -2.79 13.48
CA SER A 97 -2.07 -1.39 13.64
C SER A 97 -2.69 -0.38 12.64
N GLY A 98 -3.60 -0.81 11.77
CA GLY A 98 -4.24 0.05 10.77
C GLY A 98 -3.53 0.04 9.40
N LYS A 99 -3.11 -1.16 8.94
CA LYS A 99 -2.45 -1.34 7.63
C LYS A 99 -3.30 -0.86 6.45
N SER A 100 -4.61 -1.16 6.46
CA SER A 100 -5.55 -0.72 5.43
C SER A 100 -5.62 0.81 5.34
N ILE A 101 -5.68 1.49 6.48
CA ILE A 101 -5.61 2.96 6.57
C ILE A 101 -4.31 3.48 5.95
N THR A 102 -3.17 2.84 6.25
CA THR A 102 -1.89 3.24 5.66
C THR A 102 -1.92 3.14 4.14
N MET A 103 -2.40 2.02 3.61
CA MET A 103 -2.52 1.78 2.17
C MET A 103 -3.45 2.77 1.49
N ALA A 104 -4.60 3.10 2.12
CA ALA A 104 -5.57 4.04 1.57
C ALA A 104 -5.01 5.47 1.52
N ILE A 105 -4.37 5.95 2.59
CA ILE A 105 -3.72 7.27 2.61
C ILE A 105 -2.59 7.33 1.58
N TYR A 106 -1.73 6.32 1.55
CA TYR A 106 -0.65 6.22 0.58
C TYR A 106 -1.20 6.27 -0.86
N THR A 107 -2.22 5.47 -1.17
CA THR A 107 -2.93 5.48 -2.46
C THR A 107 -3.50 6.86 -2.81
N GLY A 108 -4.19 7.51 -1.86
CA GLY A 108 -4.77 8.83 -2.06
C GLY A 108 -3.74 9.92 -2.33
N ILE A 109 -2.56 9.83 -1.71
CA ILE A 109 -1.46 10.76 -1.98
C ILE A 109 -0.85 10.48 -3.36
N LEU A 110 -0.53 9.21 -3.70
CA LEU A 110 0.06 8.84 -4.99
C LEU A 110 -0.75 9.37 -6.17
N ARG A 111 -2.08 9.28 -6.10
CA ARG A 111 -2.97 9.75 -7.17
C ARG A 111 -2.94 11.26 -7.37
N GLN A 112 -2.53 12.02 -6.35
CA GLN A 112 -2.40 13.47 -6.40
C GLN A 112 -0.99 13.93 -6.85
N LEU A 113 -0.01 13.02 -6.97
CA LEU A 113 1.34 13.36 -7.38
C LEU A 113 1.41 13.55 -8.90
N PRO A 114 1.70 14.76 -9.40
CA PRO A 114 1.82 15.00 -10.84
C PRO A 114 2.91 14.14 -11.50
N GLN A 115 3.96 13.80 -10.75
CA GLN A 115 5.06 12.93 -11.18
C GLN A 115 4.58 11.55 -11.63
N LEU A 116 3.44 11.08 -11.10
CA LEU A 116 2.90 9.75 -11.37
C LEU A 116 1.80 9.74 -12.45
N ARG A 117 1.45 10.90 -13.03
CA ARG A 117 0.58 11.02 -14.21
C ARG A 117 -0.73 10.19 -14.10
N ASN A 118 -1.50 10.39 -13.03
CA ASN A 118 -2.72 9.63 -12.73
C ASN A 118 -2.46 8.10 -12.70
N PRO A 119 -1.72 7.60 -11.69
CA PRO A 119 -1.31 6.21 -11.65
C PRO A 119 -2.51 5.27 -11.50
N THR A 120 -2.38 4.06 -12.05
CA THR A 120 -3.27 2.93 -11.72
C THR A 120 -2.67 2.20 -10.53
N ILE A 121 -3.47 2.03 -9.46
CA ILE A 121 -3.04 1.34 -8.25
C ILE A 121 -3.66 -0.05 -8.25
N VAL A 122 -2.83 -1.09 -8.20
CA VAL A 122 -3.29 -2.48 -8.13
C VAL A 122 -3.08 -2.99 -6.71
N VAL A 123 -4.17 -3.23 -5.99
CA VAL A 123 -4.10 -3.86 -4.65
C VAL A 123 -4.22 -5.36 -4.83
N GLN A 124 -3.09 -6.05 -4.65
CA GLN A 124 -2.98 -7.48 -4.77
C GLN A 124 -3.13 -8.13 -3.40
N VAL A 125 -4.10 -9.01 -3.28
CA VAL A 125 -4.37 -9.80 -2.06
C VAL A 125 -4.20 -11.29 -2.32
N ASP A 126 -3.92 -12.07 -1.28
CA ASP A 126 -3.86 -13.53 -1.36
C ASP A 126 -5.22 -14.14 -1.72
N ARG A 127 -6.17 -13.91 -0.82
CA ARG A 127 -7.52 -14.47 -0.82
C ARG A 127 -8.53 -13.36 -0.68
N PHE A 128 -9.47 -13.29 -1.61
CA PHE A 128 -10.46 -12.22 -1.61
C PHE A 128 -11.46 -12.36 -0.46
N ASP A 129 -11.93 -13.57 -0.18
CA ASP A 129 -12.85 -13.84 0.93
C ASP A 129 -12.24 -13.45 2.30
N LEU A 130 -10.95 -13.71 2.47
CA LEU A 130 -10.21 -13.34 3.68
C LEU A 130 -9.94 -11.83 3.77
N ASN A 131 -9.78 -11.14 2.63
CA ASN A 131 -9.40 -9.74 2.58
C ASN A 131 -10.50 -8.82 2.04
N ARG A 132 -11.77 -9.26 2.06
CA ARG A 132 -12.94 -8.46 1.67
C ARG A 132 -13.02 -7.17 2.47
N GLN A 133 -12.61 -7.21 3.73
CA GLN A 133 -12.52 -6.04 4.61
C GLN A 133 -11.61 -4.95 4.04
N LEU A 134 -10.47 -5.31 3.43
CA LEU A 134 -9.57 -4.31 2.83
C LEU A 134 -10.21 -3.60 1.64
N PHE A 135 -10.97 -4.32 0.82
CA PHE A 135 -11.73 -3.73 -0.26
C PHE A 135 -12.83 -2.80 0.26
N GLU A 136 -13.58 -3.24 1.27
CA GLU A 136 -14.63 -2.43 1.91
C GLU A 136 -14.07 -1.16 2.56
N ASP A 137 -12.90 -1.22 3.21
CA ASP A 137 -12.18 -0.06 3.75
C ASP A 137 -11.85 0.96 2.64
N PHE A 138 -11.39 0.50 1.47
CA PHE A 138 -11.09 1.38 0.34
C PHE A 138 -12.35 2.00 -0.27
N VAL A 139 -13.44 1.24 -0.36
CA VAL A 139 -14.75 1.75 -0.81
C VAL A 139 -15.29 2.79 0.18
N ALA A 140 -15.18 2.54 1.48
CA ALA A 140 -15.58 3.48 2.52
C ALA A 140 -14.75 4.76 2.50
N ALA A 141 -13.49 4.67 2.07
CA ALA A 141 -12.57 5.79 1.87
C ALA A 141 -12.53 6.32 0.43
N LYS A 142 -13.60 6.15 -0.37
CA LYS A 142 -13.66 6.57 -1.79
C LYS A 142 -13.29 8.04 -2.00
N ASP A 143 -13.60 8.94 -1.07
CA ASP A 143 -13.21 10.35 -1.17
C ASP A 143 -11.69 10.56 -1.18
N LEU A 144 -10.95 9.64 -0.56
CA LEU A 144 -9.49 9.65 -0.49
C LEU A 144 -8.86 8.91 -1.68
N VAL A 145 -9.38 7.73 -2.03
CA VAL A 145 -8.75 6.83 -3.02
C VAL A 145 -9.37 6.91 -4.41
N GLY A 146 -10.51 7.59 -4.57
CA GLY A 146 -11.35 7.66 -5.77
C GLY A 146 -11.93 6.31 -6.19
N ASP A 147 -12.18 6.14 -7.49
CA ASP A 147 -12.85 4.94 -7.98
C ASP A 147 -12.07 3.65 -7.69
N VAL A 148 -12.76 2.72 -7.03
CA VAL A 148 -12.26 1.40 -6.66
C VAL A 148 -13.05 0.37 -7.47
N SER A 149 -12.34 -0.49 -8.18
CA SER A 149 -12.89 -1.61 -8.92
C SER A 149 -12.34 -2.92 -8.38
N ILE A 150 -13.13 -3.98 -8.52
CA ILE A 150 -12.74 -5.33 -8.16
C ILE A 150 -12.74 -6.20 -9.42
N ALA A 151 -11.66 -6.92 -9.66
CA ALA A 151 -11.64 -7.96 -10.67
C ALA A 151 -12.22 -9.25 -10.08
N ASN A 152 -13.41 -9.66 -10.52
CA ASN A 152 -14.05 -10.92 -10.14
C ASN A 152 -13.54 -12.09 -10.98
N THR A 153 -13.16 -11.83 -12.24
CA THR A 153 -12.61 -12.84 -13.15
C THR A 153 -11.25 -12.44 -13.70
N THR A 154 -10.51 -13.39 -14.28
CA THR A 154 -9.26 -13.08 -15.01
C THR A 154 -9.53 -12.17 -16.21
N ASP A 155 -10.64 -12.35 -16.93
CA ASP A 155 -10.97 -11.48 -18.08
C ASP A 155 -11.25 -10.05 -17.66
N GLU A 156 -11.97 -9.87 -16.56
CA GLU A 156 -12.22 -8.56 -15.97
C GLU A 156 -10.91 -7.89 -15.52
N LEU A 157 -10.01 -8.64 -14.86
CA LEU A 157 -8.69 -8.13 -14.49
C LEU A 157 -7.92 -7.64 -15.72
N ARG A 158 -7.88 -8.46 -16.78
CA ARG A 158 -7.16 -8.11 -18.01
C ARG A 158 -7.75 -6.87 -18.67
N SER A 159 -9.07 -6.75 -18.70
CA SER A 159 -9.76 -5.55 -19.21
C SER A 159 -9.42 -4.31 -18.40
N LEU A 160 -9.55 -4.38 -17.06
CA LEU A 160 -9.28 -3.25 -16.15
C LEU A 160 -7.84 -2.74 -16.27
N LEU A 161 -6.86 -3.64 -16.45
CA LEU A 161 -5.45 -3.28 -16.53
C LEU A 161 -4.98 -2.87 -17.93
N SER A 162 -5.73 -3.19 -18.98
CA SER A 162 -5.39 -2.80 -20.37
C SER A 162 -5.86 -1.39 -20.74
N GLY A 163 -6.59 -0.71 -19.85
CA GLY A 163 -7.13 0.63 -20.10
C GLY A 163 -6.12 1.78 -20.00
N GLU A 164 -6.61 3.00 -20.26
CA GLU A 164 -5.79 4.21 -20.38
C GLU A 164 -5.25 4.74 -19.04
N GLY A 165 -5.81 4.30 -17.91
CA GLY A 165 -5.22 4.50 -16.57
C GLY A 165 -6.08 5.16 -15.51
N GLY A 166 -5.47 5.35 -14.33
CA GLY A 166 -6.15 5.78 -13.12
C GLY A 166 -6.85 4.64 -12.36
N GLY A 167 -7.46 5.02 -11.24
CA GLY A 167 -8.27 4.13 -10.40
C GLY A 167 -7.48 3.18 -9.50
N VAL A 168 -8.23 2.48 -8.65
CA VAL A 168 -7.74 1.40 -7.79
C VAL A 168 -8.37 0.09 -8.25
N VAL A 169 -7.56 -0.93 -8.52
CA VAL A 169 -8.01 -2.26 -8.95
C VAL A 169 -7.62 -3.29 -7.90
N PHE A 170 -8.62 -3.92 -7.30
CA PHE A 170 -8.43 -5.05 -6.39
C PHE A 170 -8.42 -6.36 -7.17
N SER A 171 -7.41 -7.19 -6.93
CA SER A 171 -7.31 -8.52 -7.51
C SER A 171 -6.64 -9.50 -6.58
N THR A 172 -6.97 -10.78 -6.74
CA THR A 172 -6.18 -11.84 -6.14
C THR A 172 -5.01 -12.21 -7.04
N VAL A 173 -3.95 -12.73 -6.44
CA VAL A 173 -2.75 -13.18 -7.15
C VAL A 173 -3.06 -14.26 -8.20
N GLN A 174 -4.06 -15.12 -7.95
CA GLN A 174 -4.42 -16.22 -8.84
C GLN A 174 -5.03 -15.77 -10.17
N LYS A 175 -5.55 -14.55 -10.25
CA LYS A 175 -6.14 -14.02 -11.49
C LYS A 175 -5.10 -13.68 -12.54
N PHE A 176 -3.82 -13.62 -12.18
CA PHE A 176 -2.69 -13.54 -13.11
C PHE A 176 -2.26 -14.91 -13.65
N ASN A 177 -3.05 -15.98 -13.48
CA ASN A 177 -2.75 -17.27 -14.09
C ASN A 177 -2.91 -17.27 -15.62
N LEU A 178 -2.20 -18.22 -16.23
CA LEU A 178 -2.40 -18.61 -17.62
C LEU A 178 -3.81 -19.16 -17.80
N LYS A 179 -4.48 -18.74 -18.87
CA LYS A 179 -5.83 -19.20 -19.21
C LYS A 179 -5.79 -20.36 -20.19
N ASP A 180 -6.86 -21.15 -20.18
CA ASP A 180 -7.20 -21.99 -21.32
C ASP A 180 -7.88 -21.13 -22.40
N THR A 181 -7.46 -21.31 -23.64
CA THR A 181 -8.02 -20.62 -24.82
C THR A 181 -8.57 -21.66 -25.79
N ALA A 182 -9.29 -21.20 -26.82
CA ALA A 182 -9.80 -22.08 -27.88
C ALA A 182 -8.68 -22.88 -28.60
N THR A 183 -7.44 -22.39 -28.57
CA THR A 183 -6.27 -23.02 -29.19
C THR A 183 -5.39 -23.78 -28.19
N GLY A 184 -5.85 -23.98 -26.95
CA GLY A 184 -5.11 -24.62 -25.87
C GLY A 184 -4.70 -23.66 -24.76
N ARG A 185 -3.95 -24.15 -23.78
CA ARG A 185 -3.48 -23.34 -22.64
C ARG A 185 -2.45 -22.32 -23.09
N GLU A 186 -2.55 -21.09 -22.59
CA GLU A 186 -1.52 -20.07 -22.79
C GLU A 186 -0.17 -20.62 -22.33
N LEU A 187 0.86 -20.47 -23.17
CA LEU A 187 2.23 -20.84 -22.82
C LEU A 187 2.82 -19.83 -21.83
N GLU A 188 2.46 -18.56 -22.00
CA GLU A 188 2.89 -17.48 -21.15
C GLU A 188 1.81 -16.39 -21.02
N HIS A 189 1.79 -15.65 -19.91
CA HIS A 189 0.82 -14.58 -19.67
C HIS A 189 1.00 -13.43 -20.68
N PRO A 190 -0.06 -12.84 -21.25
CA PRO A 190 0.09 -11.68 -22.13
C PRO A 190 0.54 -10.44 -21.35
N VAL A 191 1.22 -9.51 -22.03
CA VAL A 191 1.43 -8.16 -21.49
C VAL A 191 0.07 -7.44 -21.49
N LEU A 192 -0.36 -6.95 -20.34
CA LEU A 192 -1.62 -6.20 -20.19
C LEU A 192 -1.38 -4.70 -20.34
N SER A 193 -0.25 -4.21 -19.80
CA SER A 193 0.11 -2.81 -19.90
C SER A 193 1.62 -2.62 -19.86
N SER A 194 2.14 -1.80 -20.76
CA SER A 194 3.54 -1.36 -20.78
C SER A 194 3.77 -0.04 -20.03
N ARG A 195 2.74 0.50 -19.36
CA ARG A 195 2.80 1.76 -18.63
C ARG A 195 3.68 1.66 -17.39
N ASP A 196 4.48 2.70 -17.16
CA ASP A 196 5.37 2.84 -16.00
C ASP A 196 4.67 3.44 -14.76
N ASN A 197 3.46 3.99 -14.93
CA ASN A 197 2.67 4.58 -13.86
C ASN A 197 1.64 3.61 -13.27
N ILE A 198 2.04 2.35 -13.13
CA ILE A 198 1.27 1.32 -12.43
C ILE A 198 2.01 0.95 -11.16
N ILE A 199 1.35 1.08 -10.01
CA ILE A 199 1.91 0.74 -8.71
C ILE A 199 1.13 -0.43 -8.13
N VAL A 200 1.81 -1.53 -7.86
CA VAL A 200 1.25 -2.72 -7.23
C VAL A 200 1.52 -2.67 -5.73
N ILE A 201 0.46 -2.69 -4.94
CA ILE A 201 0.48 -2.83 -3.48
C ILE A 201 0.18 -4.29 -3.15
N ALA A 202 1.18 -5.02 -2.67
CA ALA A 202 1.05 -6.41 -2.27
C ALA A 202 0.72 -6.52 -0.77
N ASP A 203 -0.46 -7.06 -0.47
CA ASP A 203 -0.87 -7.37 0.89
C ASP A 203 -0.33 -8.72 1.36
N GLU A 204 0.23 -8.80 2.58
CA GLU A 204 0.82 -10.01 3.16
C GLU A 204 1.96 -10.59 2.30
N CYS A 205 2.85 -9.72 1.85
CA CYS A 205 3.89 -9.99 0.85
C CYS A 205 4.96 -11.04 1.22
N HIS A 206 4.92 -11.66 2.41
CA HIS A 206 5.85 -12.73 2.84
C HIS A 206 5.25 -14.13 2.85
N ARG A 207 3.96 -14.27 2.54
CA ARG A 207 3.43 -15.61 2.31
C ARG A 207 4.07 -16.16 1.03
N THR A 208 4.26 -17.48 0.96
CA THR A 208 4.88 -18.30 -0.11
C THR A 208 4.31 -18.10 -1.54
N GLN A 209 3.57 -17.03 -1.77
CA GLN A 209 2.86 -16.64 -2.98
C GLN A 209 3.77 -16.04 -4.06
N TYR A 210 4.93 -15.47 -3.67
CA TYR A 210 5.84 -14.77 -4.58
C TYR A 210 7.06 -15.59 -5.01
N GLY A 211 6.98 -16.93 -4.96
CA GLY A 211 8.03 -17.81 -5.47
C GLY A 211 8.40 -17.44 -6.91
N LEU A 212 9.57 -16.82 -7.10
CA LEU A 212 9.98 -16.18 -8.35
C LEU A 212 10.26 -17.16 -9.49
N VAL A 213 10.44 -18.44 -9.19
CA VAL A 213 11.00 -19.39 -10.16
C VAL A 213 9.93 -20.11 -10.98
N GLN A 214 8.69 -20.29 -10.49
CA GLN A 214 7.55 -20.86 -11.27
C GLN A 214 6.17 -20.46 -10.69
N GLY A 215 5.91 -19.16 -10.47
CA GLY A 215 4.72 -18.70 -9.76
C GLY A 215 4.03 -17.45 -10.31
N PHE A 216 2.93 -17.08 -9.66
CA PHE A 216 2.09 -15.93 -9.99
C PHE A 216 2.84 -14.61 -10.11
N ALA A 217 3.92 -14.43 -9.32
CA ALA A 217 4.78 -13.25 -9.38
C ALA A 217 5.40 -13.05 -10.77
N ASN A 218 5.82 -14.14 -11.44
CA ASN A 218 6.36 -14.06 -12.79
C ASN A 218 5.29 -13.64 -13.80
N ASN A 219 4.08 -14.19 -13.69
CA ASN A 219 2.98 -13.80 -14.57
C ASN A 219 2.58 -12.33 -14.36
N LEU A 220 2.53 -11.87 -13.11
CA LEU A 220 2.28 -10.47 -12.78
C LEU A 220 3.35 -9.54 -13.36
N ARG A 221 4.63 -9.90 -13.24
CA ARG A 221 5.75 -9.15 -13.84
C ARG A 221 5.67 -9.12 -15.36
N ARG A 222 5.28 -10.22 -15.99
CA ARG A 222 5.07 -10.27 -17.44
C ARG A 222 3.81 -9.50 -17.87
N ALA A 223 2.75 -9.50 -17.06
CA ALA A 223 1.55 -8.73 -17.30
C ALA A 223 1.81 -7.21 -17.25
N LEU A 224 2.64 -6.78 -16.30
CA LEU A 224 2.91 -5.37 -15.98
C LEU A 224 4.43 -5.12 -15.89
N PRO A 225 5.17 -5.20 -17.01
CA PRO A 225 6.64 -5.19 -17.03
C PRO A 225 7.30 -3.90 -16.54
N GLN A 226 6.55 -2.79 -16.52
CA GLN A 226 7.04 -1.49 -16.07
C GLN A 226 6.42 -1.04 -14.73
N ALA A 227 5.60 -1.89 -14.09
CA ALA A 227 5.01 -1.55 -12.80
C ALA A 227 6.04 -1.51 -11.68
N SER A 228 5.73 -0.72 -10.66
CA SER A 228 6.51 -0.60 -9.42
C SER A 228 5.79 -1.29 -8.28
N PHE A 229 6.54 -1.92 -7.37
CA PHE A 229 5.99 -2.84 -6.37
C PHE A 229 6.34 -2.38 -4.96
N ILE A 230 5.33 -2.32 -4.09
CA ILE A 230 5.49 -2.11 -2.65
C ILE A 230 4.78 -3.22 -1.88
N GLY A 231 5.46 -3.78 -0.88
CA GLY A 231 4.92 -4.81 -0.01
C GLY A 231 4.39 -4.23 1.29
N PHE A 232 3.32 -4.82 1.82
CA PHE A 232 2.77 -4.51 3.14
C PHE A 232 2.57 -5.78 3.95
N THR A 233 3.10 -5.80 5.17
CA THR A 233 3.09 -7.01 6.00
C THR A 233 2.75 -6.75 7.46
N GLY A 234 2.08 -7.73 8.10
CA GLY A 234 1.91 -7.81 9.55
C GLY A 234 3.12 -8.40 10.30
N THR A 235 3.95 -9.18 9.60
CA THR A 235 5.08 -9.92 10.17
C THR A 235 6.41 -9.29 9.75
N PRO A 236 7.43 -9.29 10.63
CA PRO A 236 8.76 -8.84 10.26
C PRO A 236 9.25 -9.60 9.02
N VAL A 237 9.78 -8.86 8.05
CA VAL A 237 10.49 -9.43 6.92
C VAL A 237 11.83 -9.93 7.45
N ASP A 238 12.14 -11.21 7.33
CA ASP A 238 13.54 -11.60 7.44
C ASP A 238 14.24 -11.09 6.17
N SER A 239 15.23 -10.21 6.32
CA SER A 239 16.08 -9.68 5.24
C SER A 239 16.75 -10.76 4.37
N LYS A 240 16.57 -12.04 4.70
CA LYS A 240 17.07 -13.21 4.00
C LYS A 240 16.07 -13.85 3.03
N ASP A 241 14.83 -13.39 2.99
CA ASP A 241 13.86 -13.89 2.00
C ASP A 241 14.16 -13.30 0.62
N ALA A 242 14.96 -14.04 -0.17
CA ALA A 242 15.42 -13.64 -1.49
C ALA A 242 14.28 -13.29 -2.45
N ASP A 243 13.11 -13.92 -2.30
CA ASP A 243 11.95 -13.65 -3.15
C ASP A 243 11.35 -12.28 -2.82
N THR A 244 11.21 -11.95 -1.54
CA THR A 244 10.74 -10.62 -1.10
C THR A 244 11.69 -9.53 -1.60
N VAL A 245 13.01 -9.70 -1.43
CA VAL A 245 14.02 -8.72 -1.88
C VAL A 245 14.01 -8.54 -3.39
N ALA A 246 13.88 -9.61 -4.16
CA ALA A 246 13.85 -9.54 -5.60
C ALA A 246 12.59 -8.82 -6.13
N VAL A 247 11.44 -8.95 -5.45
CA VAL A 247 10.20 -8.28 -5.85
C VAL A 247 10.13 -6.84 -5.34
N PHE A 248 10.46 -6.61 -4.07
CA PHE A 248 10.20 -5.33 -3.40
C PHE A 248 11.46 -4.52 -3.10
N GLY A 249 12.65 -5.12 -3.12
CA GLY A 249 13.91 -4.47 -2.75
C GLY A 249 14.30 -4.72 -1.28
N ASP A 250 15.52 -4.30 -0.93
CA ASP A 250 16.14 -4.54 0.38
C ASP A 250 15.72 -3.57 1.49
N THR A 251 14.88 -2.58 1.18
CA THR A 251 14.58 -1.47 2.11
C THR A 251 13.31 -1.74 2.94
N PRO A 252 13.44 -2.08 4.24
CA PRO A 252 12.31 -1.99 5.16
C PRO A 252 11.98 -0.52 5.44
N LEU A 253 10.75 -0.12 5.11
CA LEU A 253 10.24 1.24 5.27
C LEU A 253 9.56 1.34 6.63
N MET A 254 10.40 1.43 7.67
CA MET A 254 9.95 1.39 9.06
C MET A 254 9.72 2.79 9.63
N ALA A 255 8.60 2.97 10.30
CA ALA A 255 8.50 3.92 11.41
C ALA A 255 8.25 3.08 12.68
N HIS A 256 9.27 2.99 13.54
CA HIS A 256 9.37 2.01 14.62
C HIS A 256 8.10 1.82 15.48
N HIS A 257 7.73 0.56 15.69
CA HIS A 257 7.07 0.08 16.91
C HIS A 257 7.87 -1.08 17.49
N HIS A 258 8.89 -0.76 18.30
CA HIS A 258 9.44 -1.70 19.27
C HIS A 258 9.00 -1.28 20.66
N THR A 259 8.06 -2.06 21.19
CA THR A 259 8.15 -2.46 22.59
C THR A 259 7.71 -3.92 22.64
N PRO A 260 8.64 -4.89 22.69
CA PRO A 260 8.27 -6.19 23.23
C PRO A 260 8.01 -5.96 24.71
N MET A 261 6.75 -6.05 25.15
CA MET A 261 6.49 -6.29 26.57
C MET A 261 6.87 -7.75 26.83
N THR A 262 7.95 -7.94 27.58
CA THR A 262 8.03 -9.06 28.54
C THR A 262 6.91 -8.94 29.56
#